data_AF-A0A929D9Z1-F1
#
_entry.id   AF-A0A929D9Z1-F1
#
_cell.length_a   1.000
_cell.length_b   1.000
_cell.length_c   1.000
_cell.angle_alpha   90.00
_cell.angle_beta   90.00
_cell.angle_gamma   90.00
#
_symmetry.space_group_name_H-M   'P 1'
#
loop_
_entity.id
_entity.type
_entity.pdbx_description
1 polymer ?
#
loop_
_entity_poly.entity_id
_entity_poly.type
_entity_poly.pdbx_seq_one_letter_code
_entity_poly.pdbx_strand_id
1 'polypeptide(L)'
;MVNWTGLCPIDWRNAWQARRQVRIRPMRVTFDPHSGEYGLSDSFAAARCDDFGYGRGALDALSDQITPEMVALEIGPGTGALTFPLAQRVARVVAIERSLP
;
A
#
# COMPACT_ATOMS: atom_id res chain seq x y z
N MET A 1 -21.19 4.97 -22.46
CA MET A 1 -21.59 5.36 -21.10
C MET A 1 -20.99 4.31 -20.18
N VAL A 2 -19.93 4.65 -19.42
CA VAL A 2 -19.23 3.67 -18.56
C VAL A 2 -20.10 3.42 -17.34
N ASN A 3 -20.49 2.16 -17.12
CA ASN A 3 -21.32 1.77 -15.99
C ASN A 3 -20.43 1.57 -14.75
N TRP A 4 -20.49 2.51 -13.80
CA TRP A 4 -19.70 2.48 -12.57
C TRP A 4 -20.28 1.58 -11.47
N THR A 5 -21.37 0.85 -11.73
CA THR A 5 -22.07 0.04 -10.71
C THR A 5 -21.42 -1.32 -10.42
N GLY A 6 -20.26 -1.63 -11.01
CA GLY A 6 -19.54 -2.89 -10.81
C GLY A 6 -18.57 -2.89 -9.61
N LEU A 7 -18.37 -1.75 -8.94
CA LEU A 7 -17.51 -1.68 -7.76
C LEU A 7 -18.32 -2.09 -6.53
N CYS A 8 -18.09 -3.31 -6.04
CA CYS A 8 -18.51 -3.69 -4.68
C CYS A 8 -17.88 -2.66 -3.72
N PRO A 9 -18.68 -1.87 -2.99
CA PRO A 9 -18.11 -0.89 -2.08
C PRO A 9 -17.34 -1.64 -0.99
N ILE A 10 -16.03 -1.36 -0.92
CA ILE A 10 -15.17 -1.88 0.15
C ILE A 10 -15.72 -1.35 1.48
N ASP A 11 -16.07 -2.26 2.39
CA ASP A 11 -16.46 -1.88 3.75
C ASP A 11 -15.22 -1.49 4.55
N TRP A 12 -14.82 -0.23 4.39
CA TRP A 12 -13.67 0.36 5.05
C TRP A 12 -13.74 0.28 6.57
N ARG A 13 -14.94 0.29 7.15
CA ARG A 13 -15.12 0.23 8.61
C ARG A 13 -14.71 -1.14 9.13
N ASN A 14 -15.21 -2.20 8.49
CA ASN A 14 -14.89 -3.57 8.87
C ASN A 14 -13.42 -3.91 8.60
N ALA A 15 -12.88 -3.50 7.45
CA ALA A 15 -11.46 -3.69 7.14
C ALA A 15 -10.54 -2.99 8.17
N TRP A 16 -10.90 -1.77 8.61
CA TRP A 16 -10.17 -1.04 9.63
C TRP A 16 -10.26 -1.71 11.01
N GLN A 17 -11.44 -2.18 11.41
CA GLN A 17 -11.63 -2.88 12.68
C GLN A 17 -10.83 -4.19 12.75
N ALA A 18 -10.86 -5.00 11.69
CA ALA A 18 -10.08 -6.23 11.60
C ALA A 18 -8.57 -5.95 11.73
N ARG A 19 -8.05 -4.97 10.99
CA ARG A 19 -6.64 -4.55 11.11
C ARG A 19 -6.28 -4.02 12.50
N ARG A 20 -7.22 -3.38 13.19
CA ARG A 20 -7.02 -2.89 14.57
C ARG A 20 -6.98 -4.04 15.58
N GLN A 21 -7.75 -5.11 15.38
CA GLN A 21 -7.76 -6.29 16.25
C GLN A 21 -6.49 -7.15 16.12
N VAL A 22 -5.87 -7.19 14.94
CA VAL A 22 -4.56 -7.86 14.73
C VAL A 22 -3.40 -7.12 15.44
N ARG A 23 -3.61 -5.88 15.92
CA ARG A 23 -2.62 -5.16 16.73
C ARG A 23 -2.61 -5.72 18.15
N ILE A 24 -1.89 -6.85 18.33
CA ILE A 24 -1.77 -7.60 19.59
C ILE A 24 -1.10 -6.79 20.72
N ARG A 25 -0.49 -5.63 20.43
CA ARG A 25 0.18 -4.79 21.44
C ARG A 25 -0.10 -3.30 21.24
N PRO A 26 -0.18 -2.50 22.33
CA PRO A 26 -0.19 -1.05 22.22
C PRO A 26 1.04 -0.59 21.43
N MET A 27 0.85 0.27 20.44
CA MET A 27 1.98 0.86 19.71
C MET A 27 2.88 1.57 20.71
N ARG A 28 4.13 1.15 20.81
CA ARG A 28 5.18 1.99 21.40
C ARG A 28 5.44 3.12 20.43
N VAL A 29 4.56 4.12 20.43
CA VAL A 29 4.82 5.39 19.76
C VAL A 29 5.83 6.11 20.64
N THR A 30 7.11 5.90 20.34
CA THR A 30 8.21 6.65 20.93
C THR A 30 8.64 7.71 19.95
N PHE A 31 8.98 8.90 20.45
CA PHE A 31 9.63 9.90 19.62
C PHE A 31 11.05 9.41 19.31
N ASP A 32 11.37 9.30 18.03
CA ASP A 32 12.72 9.02 17.57
C ASP A 32 13.38 10.35 17.20
N PRO A 33 14.37 10.84 17.98
CA PRO A 33 15.04 12.11 17.68
C PRO A 33 15.83 12.07 16.38
N HIS A 34 16.14 10.88 15.86
CA HIS A 34 16.83 10.68 14.59
C HIS A 34 15.84 10.43 13.43
N SER A 35 14.52 10.64 13.63
CA SER A 35 13.53 10.39 12.59
C SER A 35 13.78 11.19 11.30
N GLY A 36 14.44 12.34 11.40
CA GLY A 36 14.83 13.18 10.27
C GLY A 36 16.11 12.73 9.55
N GLU A 37 16.85 11.77 10.11
CA GLU A 37 18.06 11.20 9.52
C GLU A 37 17.75 10.02 8.60
N TYR A 38 16.58 9.40 8.74
CA TYR A 38 16.16 8.30 7.87
C TYR A 38 15.84 8.79 6.46
N GLY A 39 16.63 8.32 5.51
CA GLY A 39 16.43 8.63 4.10
C GLY A 39 15.32 7.79 3.47
N LEU A 40 14.92 8.18 2.26
CA LEU A 40 14.09 7.34 1.39
C LEU A 40 14.74 5.96 1.14
N SER A 41 16.08 5.89 1.15
CA SER A 41 16.85 4.64 1.07
C SER A 41 16.55 3.68 2.22
N ASP A 42 16.45 4.19 3.44
CA ASP A 42 16.23 3.38 4.64
C ASP A 42 14.79 2.88 4.66
N SER A 43 13.85 3.72 4.22
CA SER A 43 12.45 3.37 4.06
C SER A 43 12.24 2.31 2.97
N PHE A 44 12.98 2.39 1.86
CA PHE A 44 12.94 1.37 0.81
C PHE A 44 13.58 0.06 1.27
N ALA A 45 14.73 0.13 1.95
CA ALA A 45 15.39 -1.04 2.52
C ALA A 45 14.48 -1.75 3.53
N ALA A 46 13.81 -1.00 4.42
CA ALA A 46 12.83 -1.54 5.36
C ALA A 46 11.64 -2.21 4.64
N ALA A 47 11.07 -1.55 3.63
CA ALA A 47 9.98 -2.12 2.84
C ALA A 47 10.41 -3.42 2.14
N ARG A 48 11.62 -3.46 1.57
CA ARG A 48 12.17 -4.65 0.91
C ARG A 48 12.54 -5.77 1.88
N CYS A 49 13.02 -5.45 3.09
CA CYS A 49 13.37 -6.44 4.11
C CYS A 49 12.17 -7.23 4.61
N ASP A 50 10.99 -6.60 4.69
CA ASP A 50 9.71 -7.28 4.93
C ASP A 50 9.05 -7.76 3.62
N ASP A 51 9.81 -7.74 2.52
CA ASP A 51 9.38 -8.17 1.19
C ASP A 51 8.06 -7.48 0.76
N PHE A 52 7.90 -6.20 1.12
CA PHE A 52 6.72 -5.38 0.84
C PHE A 52 5.42 -5.93 1.49
N GLY A 53 5.53 -6.52 2.68
CA GLY A 53 4.43 -7.15 3.41
C GLY A 53 3.17 -6.30 3.56
N TYR A 54 3.32 -4.99 3.84
CA TYR A 54 2.18 -4.07 3.89
C TYR A 54 1.42 -3.98 2.56
N GLY A 55 2.14 -3.79 1.45
CA GLY A 55 1.56 -3.67 0.12
C GLY A 55 0.87 -4.95 -0.32
N ARG A 56 1.50 -6.11 -0.10
CA ARG A 56 0.84 -7.41 -0.35
C ARG A 56 -0.44 -7.59 0.44
N GLY A 57 -0.42 -7.31 1.74
CA GLY A 57 -1.60 -7.43 2.57
C GLY A 57 -2.73 -6.47 2.17
N ALA A 58 -2.42 -5.36 1.49
CA ALA A 58 -3.42 -4.50 0.89
C ALA A 58 -3.99 -5.12 -0.40
N LEU A 59 -3.14 -5.67 -1.27
CA LEU A 59 -3.57 -6.32 -2.50
C LEU A 59 -4.34 -7.62 -2.27
N ASP A 60 -4.02 -8.37 -1.22
CA ASP A 60 -4.74 -9.60 -0.87
C ASP A 60 -6.18 -9.28 -0.44
N ALA A 61 -6.37 -8.19 0.30
CA ALA A 61 -7.69 -7.69 0.68
C ALA A 61 -8.51 -7.18 -0.53
N LEU A 62 -7.85 -6.89 -1.64
CA LEU A 62 -8.44 -6.40 -2.89
C LEU A 62 -8.38 -7.45 -4.02
N SER A 63 -7.97 -8.69 -3.72
CA SER A 63 -7.62 -9.69 -4.72
C SER A 63 -8.75 -9.96 -5.73
N ASP A 64 -10.00 -10.04 -5.26
CA ASP A 64 -11.18 -10.25 -6.13
C ASP A 64 -11.46 -9.09 -7.10
N GLN A 65 -10.88 -7.92 -6.85
CA GLN A 65 -11.08 -6.70 -7.65
C GLN A 65 -9.90 -6.42 -8.59
N ILE A 66 -8.81 -7.18 -8.51
CA ILE A 66 -7.60 -6.94 -9.28
C ILE A 66 -7.48 -8.03 -10.35
N THR A 67 -7.45 -7.63 -11.63
CA THR A 67 -7.22 -8.56 -12.74
C THR A 67 -5.93 -8.24 -13.50
N PRO A 68 -5.32 -9.24 -14.18
CA PRO A 68 -4.09 -9.05 -14.94
C PRO A 68 -4.17 -8.01 -16.06
N GLU A 69 -5.36 -7.70 -16.56
CA GLU A 69 -5.56 -6.76 -17.69
C GLU A 69 -5.63 -5.29 -17.23
N MET A 70 -5.69 -5.05 -15.92
CA MET A 70 -5.87 -3.70 -15.39
C MET A 70 -4.66 -2.80 -15.61
N VAL A 71 -4.94 -1.50 -15.77
CA VAL A 71 -3.95 -0.43 -15.66
C VAL A 71 -4.26 0.36 -14.39
N ALA A 72 -3.38 0.28 -13.40
CA ALA A 72 -3.56 0.94 -12.11
C ALA A 72 -2.90 2.32 -12.10
N LEU A 73 -3.58 3.31 -11.50
CA LEU A 73 -2.98 4.60 -11.13
C LEU A 73 -2.69 4.57 -9.63
N GLU A 74 -1.42 4.76 -9.27
CA GLU A 74 -0.98 4.90 -7.88
C GLU A 74 -0.53 6.34 -7.62
N ILE A 75 -1.11 6.98 -6.61
CA ILE A 75 -0.78 8.35 -6.19
C ILE A 75 -0.08 8.27 -4.84
N GLY A 76 1.11 8.84 -4.75
CA GLY A 76 1.96 8.76 -3.56
C GLY A 76 2.56 7.36 -3.35
N PRO A 77 3.25 6.78 -4.35
CA PRO A 77 3.86 5.45 -4.23
C PRO A 77 4.96 5.39 -3.16
N GLY A 78 5.54 6.53 -2.76
CA GLY A 78 6.65 6.62 -1.83
C GLY A 78 7.81 5.71 -2.26
N THR A 79 8.14 4.74 -1.42
CA THR A 79 9.19 3.75 -1.69
C THR A 79 8.75 2.61 -2.62
N GLY A 80 7.50 2.62 -3.10
CA GLY A 80 6.94 1.62 -3.98
C GLY A 80 6.42 0.38 -3.27
N ALA A 81 6.17 0.46 -1.96
CA ALA A 81 5.77 -0.69 -1.16
C ALA A 81 4.48 -1.37 -1.65
N LEU A 82 3.56 -0.61 -2.25
CA LEU A 82 2.39 -1.16 -2.95
C LEU A 82 2.69 -1.35 -4.45
N THR A 83 3.41 -0.42 -5.08
CA THR A 83 3.77 -0.46 -6.51
C THR A 83 4.39 -1.79 -6.94
N PHE A 84 5.41 -2.28 -6.22
CA PHE A 84 6.13 -3.49 -6.63
C PHE A 84 5.22 -4.74 -6.60
N PRO A 85 4.52 -5.06 -5.50
CA PRO A 85 3.55 -6.15 -5.51
C PRO A 85 2.41 -5.96 -6.52
N LEU A 86 1.94 -4.73 -6.73
CA LEU A 86 0.82 -4.46 -7.64
C LEU A 86 1.23 -4.70 -9.09
N ALA A 87 2.43 -4.29 -9.48
CA ALA A 87 2.99 -4.51 -10.81
C ALA A 87 3.16 -5.99 -11.18
N GLN A 88 3.16 -6.90 -10.21
CA GLN A 88 3.16 -8.35 -10.44
C GLN A 88 1.76 -8.91 -10.76
N ARG A 89 0.69 -8.14 -10.50
CA ARG A 89 -0.71 -8.61 -10.59
C ARG A 89 -1.52 -7.92 -11.68
N VAL A 90 -1.04 -6.81 -12.25
CA VAL A 90 -1.75 -6.02 -13.28
C VAL A 90 -0.85 -5.75 -14.49
N ALA A 91 -1.45 -5.41 -15.63
CA ALA A 91 -0.71 -5.19 -16.88
C ALA A 91 0.23 -3.99 -16.79
N ARG A 92 -0.16 -2.96 -16.05
CA ARG A 92 0.64 -1.74 -15.89
C ARG A 92 0.27 -0.98 -14.63
N VAL A 93 1.27 -0.42 -13.97
CA VAL A 93 1.10 0.60 -12.93
C VAL A 93 1.65 1.93 -13.46
N VAL A 94 0.84 2.99 -13.35
CA VAL A 94 1.25 4.37 -13.54
C VAL A 94 1.35 4.98 -12.14
N ALA A 95 2.56 5.31 -11.72
CA ALA A 95 2.80 5.86 -10.39
C ALA A 95 3.15 7.35 -10.48
N ILE A 96 2.51 8.16 -9.63
CA ILE A 96 2.74 9.60 -9.55
C ILE A 96 3.11 9.93 -8.10
N GLU A 97 4.35 10.34 -7.89
CA GLU A 97 4.84 10.87 -6.60
C GLU A 97 5.11 12.36 -6.74
N ARG A 98 4.74 13.12 -5.70
CA ARG A 98 5.24 14.47 -5.58
C ARG A 98 6.67 14.36 -5.06
N SER A 99 7.64 14.60 -5.93
CA SER A 99 9.02 14.79 -5.50
C SER A 99 9.09 15.92 -4.47
N LEU A 100 9.70 15.64 -3.32
CA LEU A 100 10.10 16.70 -2.40
C LEU A 100 11.19 17.54 -3.11
N PRO A 101 11.18 18.87 -2.96
CA PRO A 101 12.25 19.73 -3.47
C PRO A 101 13.60 19.41 -2.85
#